data_AF-A0A529LXK7-F1
#
_entry.id   AF-A0A529LXK7-F1
#
_cell.length_a   1.000
_cell.length_b   1.000
_cell.length_c   1.000
_cell.angle_alpha   90.00
_cell.angle_beta   90.00
_cell.angle_gamma   90.00
#
_symmetry.space_group_name_H-M   'P 1'
#
loop_
_entity.id
_entity.type
_entity.pdbx_description
1 polymer ?
#
loop_
_entity_poly.entity_id
_entity_poly.type
_entity_poly.pdbx_seq_one_letter_code
_entity_poly.pdbx_strand_id
1 'polypeptide(L)'
;GVSAVEIALWDLAGKAYGVPIYQMLGGKFRDQVRVYCDTDAEKPSGTETGKRLKARMERGFTFLKMDLGLMQIAHIPGAVTAPAGALEGFRANPRGRGGTFEERKARNLAYDAQNVQHPFTGLHFTEKGIDLLEQYIHEVREVIGYEIPLAIDHVGHISLQDGIRLSRRIEKYVPAWLEDVIPWQYTEQYRQLQQATSVPICTGEDIYLKEGFEPLLR
;
A
#
# COMPACT_ATOMS: atom_id res chain seq x y z
N GLY A 1 -14.67 7.96 16.50
CA GLY A 1 -14.94 8.42 17.88
C GLY A 1 -14.91 7.28 18.88
N VAL A 2 -15.68 6.21 18.65
CA VAL A 2 -15.82 5.06 19.58
C VAL A 2 -14.48 4.46 20.01
N SER A 3 -13.57 4.18 19.06
CA SER A 3 -12.25 3.60 19.38
C SER A 3 -11.39 4.48 20.29
N ALA A 4 -11.48 5.81 20.15
CA ALA A 4 -10.73 6.73 21.01
C ALA A 4 -11.21 6.68 22.47
N VAL A 5 -12.52 6.58 22.66
CA VAL A 5 -13.12 6.42 24.01
C VAL A 5 -12.74 5.07 24.60
N GLU A 6 -12.83 4.00 23.81
CA GLU A 6 -12.53 2.64 24.26
C GLU A 6 -11.05 2.47 24.66
N ILE A 7 -10.11 2.98 23.85
CA ILE A 7 -8.67 3.01 24.19
C ILE A 7 -8.42 3.81 25.47
N ALA A 8 -9.09 4.95 25.64
CA ALA A 8 -8.97 5.75 26.86
C ALA A 8 -9.50 5.02 28.10
N LEU A 9 -10.58 4.24 27.97
CA LEU A 9 -11.11 3.42 29.05
C LEU A 9 -10.15 2.28 29.42
N TRP A 10 -9.49 1.64 28.45
CA TRP A 10 -8.43 0.66 28.72
C TRP A 10 -7.22 1.28 29.42
N ASP A 11 -6.79 2.47 29.01
CA ASP A 11 -5.71 3.21 29.66
C ASP A 11 -6.06 3.55 31.12
N LEU A 12 -7.28 4.03 31.37
CA LEU A 12 -7.77 4.29 32.74
C LEU A 12 -7.84 3.00 33.57
N ALA A 13 -8.33 1.90 33.01
CA ALA A 13 -8.41 0.63 33.71
C ALA A 13 -7.01 0.11 34.07
N GLY A 14 -6.05 0.13 33.12
CA GLY A 14 -4.67 -0.25 33.39
C GLY A 14 -4.03 0.58 34.51
N LYS A 15 -4.26 1.90 34.51
CA LYS A 15 -3.81 2.81 35.58
C LYS A 15 -4.44 2.48 36.93
N ALA A 16 -5.74 2.17 36.97
CA ALA A 16 -6.45 1.82 38.21
C ALA A 16 -5.95 0.50 38.83
N TYR A 17 -5.66 -0.50 38.01
CA TYR A 17 -5.10 -1.78 38.47
C TYR A 17 -3.59 -1.77 38.68
N GLY A 18 -2.89 -0.70 38.26
CA GLY A 18 -1.44 -0.60 38.37
C GLY A 18 -0.68 -1.58 37.48
N VAL A 19 -1.28 -2.03 36.37
CA VAL A 19 -0.70 -3.00 35.43
C VAL A 19 -0.70 -2.47 34.00
N PRO A 20 0.26 -2.84 33.16
CA PRO A 20 0.21 -2.51 31.74
C PRO A 20 -0.95 -3.24 31.04
N ILE A 21 -1.58 -2.59 30.06
CA ILE A 21 -2.80 -3.10 29.38
C ILE A 21 -2.63 -4.54 28.87
N TYR A 22 -1.45 -4.92 28.34
CA TYR A 22 -1.23 -6.28 27.84
C TYR A 22 -1.42 -7.37 28.91
N GLN A 23 -1.23 -7.07 30.20
CA GLN A 23 -1.51 -8.03 31.28
C GLN A 23 -3.01 -8.30 31.43
N MET A 24 -3.82 -7.27 31.24
CA MET A 24 -5.28 -7.40 31.26
C MET A 24 -5.79 -8.18 30.03
N LEU A 25 -5.06 -8.14 28.92
CA LEU A 25 -5.35 -8.85 27.68
C LEU A 25 -4.86 -10.31 27.64
N GLY A 26 -4.48 -10.88 28.80
CA GLY A 26 -4.04 -12.28 28.90
C GLY A 26 -2.54 -12.47 29.06
N GLY A 27 -1.78 -11.39 29.31
CA GLY A 27 -0.36 -11.47 29.62
C GLY A 27 0.56 -11.42 28.40
N LYS A 28 1.84 -11.65 28.67
CA LYS A 28 2.91 -11.50 27.68
C LYS A 28 3.09 -12.78 26.87
N PHE A 29 2.90 -12.71 25.56
CA PHE A 29 3.13 -13.82 24.62
C PHE A 29 4.50 -13.76 23.91
N ARG A 30 5.23 -12.65 24.03
CA ARG A 30 6.55 -12.42 23.40
C ARG A 30 7.32 -11.31 24.10
N ASP A 31 8.64 -11.37 24.05
CA ASP A 31 9.53 -10.36 24.65
C ASP A 31 9.67 -9.08 23.84
N GLN A 32 9.57 -9.20 22.52
CA GLN A 32 9.70 -8.09 21.59
C GLN A 32 8.68 -8.24 20.46
N VAL A 33 8.20 -7.11 19.93
CA VAL A 33 7.34 -7.05 18.75
C VAL A 33 8.18 -6.52 17.59
N ARG A 34 8.31 -7.30 16.51
CA ARG A 34 8.99 -6.84 15.31
C ARG A 34 8.14 -5.77 14.63
N VAL A 35 8.79 -4.69 14.20
CA VAL A 35 8.17 -3.61 13.44
C VAL A 35 8.84 -3.56 12.07
N TYR A 36 8.05 -3.38 11.01
CA TYR A 36 8.57 -3.09 9.68
C TYR A 36 8.72 -1.58 9.49
N CYS A 37 9.66 -1.14 8.65
CA CYS A 37 9.80 0.27 8.29
C CYS A 37 9.46 0.49 6.83
N ASP A 38 8.56 1.42 6.59
CA ASP A 38 8.22 1.91 5.26
C ASP A 38 9.17 3.05 4.85
N THR A 39 9.23 3.34 3.55
CA THR A 39 10.02 4.41 2.96
C THR A 39 9.43 4.81 1.61
N ASP A 40 9.09 6.09 1.51
CA ASP A 40 8.91 6.77 0.23
C ASP A 40 10.26 7.19 -0.35
N ALA A 41 10.36 7.35 -1.67
CA ALA A 41 11.47 8.05 -2.30
C ALA A 41 10.94 9.34 -2.93
N GLU A 42 11.65 10.47 -2.73
CA GLU A 42 11.27 11.77 -3.28
C GLU A 42 11.15 11.76 -4.82
N LYS A 43 11.85 10.83 -5.47
CA LYS A 43 11.76 10.56 -6.90
C LYS A 43 11.51 9.06 -7.09
N PRO A 44 10.61 8.65 -8.00
CA PRO A 44 10.43 7.24 -8.32
C PRO A 44 11.70 6.65 -8.95
N SER A 45 12.51 5.99 -8.12
CA SER A 45 13.69 5.24 -8.54
C SER A 45 13.86 4.05 -7.59
N GLY A 46 14.01 2.86 -8.16
CA GLY A 46 14.24 1.64 -7.40
C GLY A 46 15.57 1.72 -6.64
N THR A 47 16.62 2.18 -7.31
CA THR A 47 17.94 2.35 -6.69
C THR A 47 17.92 3.32 -5.49
N GLU A 48 17.29 4.49 -5.62
CA GLU A 48 17.21 5.46 -4.51
C GLU A 48 16.33 4.95 -3.36
N THR A 49 15.24 4.25 -3.68
CA THR A 49 14.41 3.55 -2.69
C THR A 49 15.24 2.50 -1.94
N GLY A 50 16.00 1.68 -2.66
CA GLY A 50 16.91 0.69 -2.10
C GLY A 50 17.94 1.30 -1.16
N LYS A 51 18.53 2.44 -1.50
CA LYS A 51 19.46 3.17 -0.60
C LYS A 51 18.80 3.63 0.68
N ARG A 52 17.58 4.17 0.60
CA ARG A 52 16.82 4.62 1.78
C ARG A 52 16.42 3.44 2.66
N LEU A 53 16.03 2.32 2.07
CA LEU A 53 15.75 1.07 2.77
C LEU A 53 17.01 0.49 3.45
N LYS A 54 18.17 0.53 2.77
CA LYS A 54 19.45 0.16 3.36
C LYS A 54 19.80 1.00 4.58
N ALA A 55 19.53 2.30 4.56
CA ALA A 55 19.68 3.15 5.73
C ALA A 55 18.71 2.78 6.88
N ARG A 56 17.54 2.17 6.60
CA ARG A 56 16.68 1.59 7.64
C ARG A 56 17.28 0.32 8.22
N MET A 57 17.91 -0.51 7.40
CA MET A 57 18.63 -1.70 7.87
C MET A 57 19.77 -1.32 8.83
N GLU A 58 20.53 -0.27 8.51
CA GLU A 58 21.59 0.27 9.38
C GLU A 58 21.07 0.78 10.72
N ARG A 59 19.78 1.15 10.79
CA ARG A 59 19.08 1.53 12.03
C ARG A 59 18.52 0.32 12.81
N GLY A 60 18.75 -0.90 12.34
CA GLY A 60 18.33 -2.14 12.99
C GLY A 60 16.98 -2.70 12.54
N PHE A 61 16.34 -2.12 11.51
CA PHE A 61 15.11 -2.71 10.96
C PHE A 61 15.42 -4.00 10.20
N THR A 62 14.63 -5.04 10.50
CA THR A 62 14.78 -6.39 9.94
C THR A 62 13.60 -6.81 9.07
N PHE A 63 12.71 -5.87 8.75
CA PHE A 63 11.56 -6.03 7.87
C PHE A 63 11.27 -4.67 7.24
N LEU A 64 11.10 -4.66 5.92
CA LEU A 64 11.00 -3.44 5.13
C LEU A 64 9.68 -3.42 4.35
N LYS A 65 9.20 -2.22 4.01
CA LYS A 65 8.08 -1.98 3.09
C LYS A 65 8.46 -0.92 2.07
N MET A 66 7.92 -1.02 0.86
CA MET A 66 8.08 -0.03 -0.20
C MET A 66 6.81 0.13 -1.02
N ASP A 67 6.70 1.27 -1.71
CA ASP A 67 5.68 1.46 -2.73
C ASP A 67 6.06 0.79 -4.06
N LEU A 68 5.10 0.13 -4.71
CA LEU A 68 5.27 -0.35 -6.08
C LEU A 68 3.96 -0.38 -6.86
N GLY A 69 3.73 0.66 -7.66
CA GLY A 69 2.56 0.69 -8.53
C GLY A 69 2.41 1.97 -9.33
N LEU A 70 1.15 2.41 -9.47
CA LEU A 70 0.78 3.49 -10.38
C LEU A 70 1.64 4.75 -10.19
N MET A 71 1.91 5.14 -8.95
CA MET A 71 2.65 6.37 -8.64
C MET A 71 4.10 6.33 -9.13
N GLN A 72 4.71 5.15 -9.25
CA GLN A 72 6.07 4.99 -9.74
C GLN A 72 6.18 5.20 -11.25
N ILE A 73 5.10 4.99 -12.02
CA ILE A 73 5.13 4.98 -13.49
C ILE A 73 4.17 5.95 -14.18
N ALA A 74 3.20 6.54 -13.46
CA ALA A 74 2.14 7.37 -14.04
C ALA A 74 2.64 8.60 -14.82
N HIS A 75 3.85 9.07 -14.54
CA HIS A 75 4.48 10.20 -15.22
C HIS A 75 5.22 9.80 -16.52
N ILE A 76 5.41 8.50 -16.77
CA ILE A 76 6.20 7.99 -17.90
C ILE A 76 5.28 7.78 -19.12
N PRO A 77 5.55 8.44 -20.27
CA PRO A 77 4.73 8.28 -21.46
C PRO A 77 4.63 6.83 -21.93
N GLY A 78 3.40 6.37 -22.16
CA GLY A 78 3.09 5.02 -22.64
C GLY A 78 3.27 3.92 -21.59
N ALA A 79 3.51 4.23 -20.31
CA ALA A 79 3.55 3.22 -19.25
C ALA A 79 2.13 2.80 -18.80
N VAL A 80 1.17 3.71 -18.86
CA VAL A 80 -0.21 3.49 -18.41
C VAL A 80 -1.19 3.90 -19.50
N THR A 81 -2.18 3.06 -19.78
CA THR A 81 -3.35 3.38 -20.60
C THR A 81 -4.48 3.80 -19.67
N ALA A 82 -5.13 4.93 -19.93
CA ALA A 82 -6.25 5.42 -19.13
C ALA A 82 -7.18 6.30 -19.97
N PRO A 83 -8.43 6.53 -19.54
CA PRO A 83 -9.30 7.53 -20.14
C PRO A 83 -8.63 8.91 -20.22
N ALA A 84 -8.98 9.70 -21.24
CA ALA A 84 -8.41 11.02 -21.43
C ALA A 84 -8.60 11.89 -20.17
N GLY A 85 -7.53 12.53 -19.70
CA GLY A 85 -7.52 13.36 -18.50
C GLY A 85 -7.42 12.61 -17.17
N ALA A 86 -7.63 11.29 -17.12
CA ALA A 86 -7.64 10.53 -15.85
C ALA A 86 -6.30 10.60 -15.09
N LEU A 87 -5.17 10.60 -15.81
CA LEU A 87 -3.85 10.70 -15.20
C LEU A 87 -3.50 12.10 -14.65
N GLU A 88 -4.24 13.14 -15.05
CA GLU A 88 -4.00 14.51 -14.55
C GLU A 88 -4.38 14.61 -13.08
N GLY A 89 -5.44 13.93 -12.65
CA GLY A 89 -5.88 13.91 -11.25
C GLY A 89 -4.86 13.28 -10.31
N PHE A 90 -4.17 12.21 -10.73
CA PHE A 90 -3.09 11.58 -9.95
C PHE A 90 -1.82 12.44 -9.87
N ARG A 91 -1.65 13.40 -10.80
CA ARG A 91 -0.53 14.35 -10.80
C ARG A 91 -0.86 15.63 -10.03
N ALA A 92 -2.14 15.92 -9.87
CA ALA A 92 -2.61 17.10 -9.15
C ALA A 92 -2.39 16.90 -7.64
N ASN A 93 -1.60 17.78 -7.03
CA ASN A 93 -1.48 17.89 -5.57
C ASN A 93 -1.99 19.26 -5.12
N PRO A 94 -3.32 19.49 -5.13
CA PRO A 94 -3.87 20.79 -4.80
C PRO A 94 -3.63 21.10 -3.31
N ARG A 95 -2.65 21.95 -3.02
CA ARG A 95 -2.43 22.47 -1.67
C ARG A 95 -3.26 23.74 -1.47
N GLY A 96 -4.12 23.74 -0.44
CA GLY A 96 -4.87 24.91 0.00
C GLY A 96 -6.31 25.00 -0.52
N ARG A 97 -7.11 25.89 0.09
CA ARG A 97 -8.51 26.18 -0.27
C ARG A 97 -8.62 27.36 -1.25
N GLY A 98 -7.62 27.55 -2.10
CA GLY A 98 -7.55 28.66 -3.05
C GLY A 98 -8.77 28.72 -3.98
N GLY A 99 -9.18 29.94 -4.32
CA GLY A 99 -10.45 30.23 -4.98
C GLY A 99 -10.40 30.36 -6.51
N THR A 100 -9.22 30.28 -7.13
CA THR A 100 -9.07 30.49 -8.59
C THR A 100 -9.68 29.33 -9.38
N PHE A 101 -9.96 29.58 -10.67
CA PHE A 101 -10.52 28.55 -11.54
C PHE A 101 -9.58 27.35 -11.73
N GLU A 102 -8.28 27.59 -11.92
CA GLU A 102 -7.29 26.51 -12.09
C GLU A 102 -7.12 25.66 -10.82
N GLU A 103 -7.11 26.28 -9.64
CA GLU A 103 -7.07 25.55 -8.37
C GLU A 103 -8.34 24.71 -8.16
N ARG A 104 -9.52 25.22 -8.54
CA ARG A 104 -10.78 24.46 -8.53
C ARG A 104 -10.72 23.28 -9.49
N LYS A 105 -10.24 23.49 -10.71
CA LYS A 105 -10.10 22.45 -11.72
C LYS A 105 -9.15 21.34 -11.24
N ALA A 106 -7.97 21.69 -10.72
CA ALA A 106 -7.02 20.74 -10.17
C ALA A 106 -7.60 19.92 -9.01
N ARG A 107 -8.40 20.55 -8.12
CA ARG A 107 -9.11 19.84 -7.05
C ARG A 107 -10.16 18.87 -7.57
N ASN A 108 -10.96 19.28 -8.55
CA ASN A 108 -11.97 18.40 -9.12
C ASN A 108 -11.32 17.19 -9.80
N LEU A 109 -10.23 17.40 -10.55
CA LEU A 109 -9.48 16.30 -11.16
C LEU A 109 -8.90 15.34 -10.12
N ALA A 110 -8.30 15.86 -9.04
CA ALA A 110 -7.80 15.03 -7.94
C ALA A 110 -8.93 14.28 -7.24
N TYR A 111 -10.07 14.94 -7.01
CA TYR A 111 -11.26 14.33 -6.43
C TYR A 111 -11.78 13.18 -7.30
N ASP A 112 -11.95 13.40 -8.59
CA ASP A 112 -12.43 12.37 -9.51
C ASP A 112 -11.47 11.16 -9.53
N ALA A 113 -10.16 11.39 -9.63
CA ALA A 113 -9.16 10.33 -9.60
C ALA A 113 -9.21 9.49 -8.30
N GLN A 114 -9.53 10.13 -7.17
CA GLN A 114 -9.61 9.47 -5.87
C GLN A 114 -10.97 8.83 -5.57
N ASN A 115 -12.06 9.25 -6.23
CA ASN A 115 -13.42 8.79 -5.93
C ASN A 115 -13.99 7.83 -6.97
N VAL A 116 -13.38 7.71 -8.15
CA VAL A 116 -13.72 6.65 -9.09
C VAL A 116 -13.28 5.31 -8.51
N GLN A 117 -14.23 4.39 -8.32
CA GLN A 117 -13.92 3.05 -7.81
C GLN A 117 -12.97 2.32 -8.76
N HIS A 118 -12.05 1.52 -8.21
CA HIS A 118 -11.02 0.79 -8.95
C HIS A 118 -11.52 0.11 -10.25
N PRO A 119 -12.65 -0.63 -10.27
CA PRO A 119 -13.14 -1.30 -11.47
C PRO A 119 -13.56 -0.34 -12.61
N PHE A 120 -13.80 0.93 -12.31
CA PHE A 120 -14.33 1.92 -13.25
C PHE A 120 -13.29 2.96 -13.68
N THR A 121 -12.04 2.83 -13.24
CA THR A 121 -10.96 3.75 -13.61
C THR A 121 -10.63 3.69 -15.11
N GLY A 122 -10.85 2.55 -15.76
CA GLY A 122 -10.39 2.27 -17.12
C GLY A 122 -8.86 2.31 -17.25
N LEU A 123 -8.15 2.30 -16.12
CA LEU A 123 -6.70 2.42 -16.05
C LEU A 123 -6.08 1.02 -16.13
N HIS A 124 -5.10 0.87 -17.01
CA HIS A 124 -4.34 -0.37 -17.17
C HIS A 124 -2.85 -0.12 -17.33
N PHE A 125 -2.04 -1.00 -16.75
CA PHE A 125 -0.60 -0.98 -16.97
C PHE A 125 -0.31 -1.55 -18.35
N THR A 126 0.46 -0.83 -19.17
CA THR A 126 0.99 -1.40 -20.42
C THR A 126 2.08 -2.42 -20.09
N GLU A 127 2.52 -3.23 -21.07
CA GLU A 127 3.72 -4.06 -20.88
C GLU A 127 4.94 -3.22 -20.48
N LYS A 128 5.12 -2.05 -21.12
CA LYS A 128 6.16 -1.09 -20.71
C LYS A 128 6.02 -0.68 -19.25
N GLY A 129 4.81 -0.44 -18.77
CA GLY A 129 4.55 -0.09 -17.36
C GLY A 129 4.92 -1.22 -16.41
N ILE A 130 4.53 -2.45 -16.72
CA ILE A 130 4.90 -3.63 -15.93
C ILE A 130 6.42 -3.85 -15.94
N ASP A 131 7.10 -3.69 -17.08
CA ASP A 131 8.56 -3.80 -17.18
C ASP A 131 9.26 -2.75 -16.31
N LEU A 132 8.74 -1.52 -16.26
CA LEU A 132 9.28 -0.46 -15.40
C LEU A 132 9.09 -0.76 -13.92
N LEU A 133 7.94 -1.30 -13.50
CA LEU A 133 7.70 -1.72 -12.12
C LEU A 133 8.58 -2.91 -11.74
N GLU A 134 8.76 -3.87 -12.64
CA GLU A 134 9.68 -4.98 -12.46
C GLU A 134 11.13 -4.48 -12.28
N GLN A 135 11.57 -3.57 -13.14
CA GLN A 135 12.90 -2.96 -13.03
C GLN A 135 13.05 -2.22 -11.70
N TYR A 136 12.01 -1.56 -11.22
CA TYR A 136 12.03 -0.85 -9.94
C TYR A 136 12.33 -1.78 -8.76
N ILE A 137 11.57 -2.89 -8.63
CA ILE A 137 11.81 -3.86 -7.56
C ILE A 137 13.14 -4.59 -7.73
N HIS A 138 13.57 -4.85 -8.97
CA HIS A 138 14.88 -5.42 -9.26
C HIS A 138 15.99 -4.53 -8.69
N GLU A 139 15.98 -3.23 -8.98
CA GLU A 139 16.97 -2.29 -8.46
C GLU A 139 16.95 -2.19 -6.92
N VAL A 140 15.76 -2.25 -6.31
CA VAL A 140 15.65 -2.30 -4.85
C VAL A 140 16.37 -3.54 -4.31
N ARG A 141 16.10 -4.71 -4.89
CA ARG A 141 16.70 -5.98 -4.48
C ARG A 141 18.21 -6.04 -4.71
N GLU A 142 18.73 -5.41 -5.76
CA GLU A 142 20.18 -5.26 -5.98
C GLU A 142 20.86 -4.51 -4.82
N VAL A 143 20.15 -3.58 -4.17
CA VAL A 143 20.72 -2.76 -3.07
C VAL A 143 20.58 -3.43 -1.71
N ILE A 144 19.42 -4.02 -1.41
CA ILE A 144 19.09 -4.55 -0.07
C ILE A 144 19.28 -6.07 0.07
N GLY A 145 19.44 -6.78 -1.04
CA GLY A 145 19.51 -8.24 -1.06
C GLY A 145 18.16 -8.94 -0.84
N TYR A 146 18.25 -10.24 -0.53
CA TYR A 146 17.10 -11.14 -0.36
C TYR A 146 16.97 -11.69 1.07
N GLU A 147 17.92 -11.38 1.95
CA GLU A 147 17.99 -11.86 3.33
C GLU A 147 16.93 -11.21 4.23
N ILE A 148 16.48 -9.99 3.87
CA ILE A 148 15.46 -9.24 4.61
C ILE A 148 14.11 -9.31 3.87
N PRO A 149 13.00 -9.58 4.59
CA PRO A 149 11.66 -9.49 4.05
C PRO A 149 11.32 -8.09 3.55
N LEU A 150 10.73 -8.02 2.36
CA LEU A 150 10.28 -6.79 1.72
C LEU A 150 8.79 -6.90 1.41
N ALA A 151 7.97 -6.11 2.08
CA ALA A 151 6.56 -5.91 1.77
C ALA A 151 6.38 -4.84 0.70
N ILE A 152 5.23 -4.88 0.03
CA ILE A 152 4.86 -3.94 -1.02
C ILE A 152 3.46 -3.39 -0.72
N ASP A 153 3.31 -2.08 -0.89
CA ASP A 153 2.05 -1.37 -0.72
C ASP A 153 1.86 -0.28 -1.81
N HIS A 154 0.76 0.47 -1.73
CA HIS A 154 0.40 1.60 -2.57
C HIS A 154 0.47 1.28 -4.07
N VAL A 155 -0.09 0.13 -4.45
CA VAL A 155 -0.12 -0.29 -5.86
C VAL A 155 -0.96 0.68 -6.72
N GLY A 156 -1.92 1.37 -6.08
CA GLY A 156 -2.73 2.43 -6.65
C GLY A 156 -4.12 1.97 -7.08
N HIS A 157 -4.85 2.89 -7.71
CA HIS A 157 -6.23 2.64 -8.17
C HIS A 157 -6.26 1.81 -9.46
N ILE A 158 -6.02 0.51 -9.32
CA ILE A 158 -5.89 -0.43 -10.44
C ILE A 158 -6.99 -1.51 -10.45
N SER A 159 -7.17 -2.12 -11.62
CA SER A 159 -8.07 -3.26 -11.81
C SER A 159 -7.49 -4.56 -11.21
N LEU A 160 -8.37 -5.54 -10.94
CA LEU A 160 -7.96 -6.90 -10.57
C LEU A 160 -6.98 -7.51 -11.57
N GLN A 161 -7.20 -7.26 -12.86
CA GLN A 161 -6.39 -7.81 -13.94
C GLN A 161 -4.96 -7.27 -13.90
N ASP A 162 -4.78 -5.98 -13.63
CA ASP A 162 -3.44 -5.42 -13.43
C ASP A 162 -2.81 -5.91 -12.12
N GLY A 163 -3.61 -6.06 -11.06
CA GLY A 163 -3.16 -6.65 -9.80
C GLY A 163 -2.59 -8.06 -10.00
N ILE A 164 -3.29 -8.91 -10.76
CA ILE A 164 -2.84 -10.27 -11.12
C ILE A 164 -1.58 -10.23 -12.01
N ARG A 165 -1.52 -9.32 -13.00
CA ARG A 165 -0.35 -9.21 -13.89
C ARG A 165 0.89 -8.77 -13.12
N LEU A 166 0.75 -7.77 -12.26
CA LEU A 166 1.84 -7.27 -11.44
C LEU A 166 2.30 -8.33 -10.43
N SER A 167 1.38 -8.92 -9.68
CA SER A 167 1.72 -9.90 -8.64
C SER A 167 2.49 -11.10 -9.21
N ARG A 168 2.05 -11.64 -10.34
CA ARG A 168 2.76 -12.70 -11.08
C ARG A 168 4.14 -12.26 -11.56
N ARG A 169 4.27 -11.04 -12.09
CA ARG A 169 5.55 -10.52 -12.60
C ARG A 169 6.60 -10.46 -11.49
N ILE A 170 6.18 -10.13 -10.27
CA ILE A 170 7.10 -9.88 -9.16
C ILE A 170 7.37 -11.09 -8.24
N GLU A 171 6.78 -12.26 -8.51
CA GLU A 171 6.94 -13.48 -7.68
C GLU A 171 8.41 -13.82 -7.41
N LYS A 172 9.26 -13.69 -8.44
CA LYS A 172 10.70 -13.99 -8.36
C LYS A 172 11.49 -13.06 -7.42
N TYR A 173 10.91 -11.93 -7.00
CA TYR A 173 11.51 -11.03 -6.01
C TYR A 173 11.09 -11.36 -4.58
N VAL A 174 10.29 -12.41 -4.40
CA VAL A 174 9.84 -12.96 -3.12
C VAL A 174 9.33 -11.87 -2.16
N PRO A 175 8.26 -11.12 -2.53
CA PRO A 175 7.66 -10.15 -1.62
C PRO A 175 7.09 -10.87 -0.39
N ALA A 176 7.22 -10.24 0.77
CA ALA A 176 6.68 -10.77 2.01
C ALA A 176 5.15 -10.68 2.05
N TRP A 177 4.60 -9.59 1.49
CA TRP A 177 3.21 -9.48 1.09
C TRP A 177 3.03 -8.39 0.03
N LEU A 178 1.86 -8.38 -0.60
CA LEU A 178 1.34 -7.31 -1.44
C LEU A 178 0.05 -6.78 -0.82
N GLU A 179 0.04 -5.50 -0.45
CA GLU A 179 -0.98 -4.84 0.36
C GLU A 179 -1.99 -4.07 -0.50
N ASP A 180 -3.26 -4.08 -0.09
CA ASP A 180 -4.36 -3.23 -0.58
C ASP A 180 -4.44 -3.07 -2.12
N VAL A 181 -4.22 -4.18 -2.83
CA VAL A 181 -4.26 -4.21 -4.30
C VAL A 181 -5.64 -3.88 -4.86
N ILE A 182 -6.68 -4.30 -4.15
CA ILE A 182 -8.09 -4.16 -4.52
C ILE A 182 -8.85 -3.57 -3.32
N PRO A 183 -9.91 -2.78 -3.53
CA PRO A 183 -10.74 -2.34 -2.41
C PRO A 183 -11.27 -3.53 -1.61
N TRP A 184 -11.12 -3.48 -0.28
CA TRP A 184 -11.42 -4.58 0.64
C TRP A 184 -12.86 -5.10 0.55
N GLN A 185 -13.80 -4.29 0.05
CA GLN A 185 -15.20 -4.66 -0.14
C GLN A 185 -15.38 -5.74 -1.22
N TYR A 186 -14.41 -5.92 -2.13
CA TYR A 186 -14.47 -6.91 -3.20
C TYR A 186 -13.78 -8.22 -2.80
N THR A 187 -14.28 -8.88 -1.75
CA THR A 187 -13.66 -10.08 -1.17
C THR A 187 -13.50 -11.24 -2.17
N GLU A 188 -14.45 -11.39 -3.10
CA GLU A 188 -14.35 -12.36 -4.18
C GLU A 188 -13.18 -12.07 -5.15
N GLN A 189 -12.86 -10.79 -5.38
CA GLN A 189 -11.68 -10.41 -6.17
C GLN A 189 -10.39 -10.67 -5.40
N TYR A 190 -10.38 -10.47 -4.07
CA TYR A 190 -9.26 -10.89 -3.23
C TYR A 190 -9.00 -12.39 -3.31
N ARG A 191 -10.06 -13.21 -3.29
CA ARG A 191 -9.96 -14.66 -3.51
C ARG A 191 -9.34 -14.98 -4.87
N GLN A 192 -9.79 -14.32 -5.93
CA GLN A 192 -9.23 -14.51 -7.28
C GLN A 192 -7.76 -14.08 -7.36
N LEU A 193 -7.40 -12.96 -6.75
CA LEU A 193 -6.02 -12.48 -6.70
C LEU A 193 -5.12 -13.47 -5.96
N GLN A 194 -5.52 -13.89 -4.76
CA GLN A 194 -4.77 -14.86 -3.94
C GLN A 194 -4.62 -16.23 -4.63
N GLN A 195 -5.58 -16.64 -5.45
CA GLN A 195 -5.49 -17.87 -6.26
C GLN A 195 -4.60 -17.72 -7.50
N ALA A 196 -4.33 -16.49 -7.95
CA ALA A 196 -3.61 -16.22 -9.18
C ALA A 196 -2.10 -16.05 -9.00
N THR A 197 -1.62 -15.87 -7.77
CA THR A 197 -0.21 -15.65 -7.44
C THR A 197 0.22 -16.41 -6.18
N SER A 198 1.52 -16.66 -6.07
CA SER A 198 2.16 -17.16 -4.87
C SER A 198 2.56 -16.06 -3.86
N VAL A 199 2.48 -14.77 -4.26
CA VAL A 199 2.73 -13.66 -3.33
C VAL A 199 1.63 -13.62 -2.27
N PRO A 200 1.97 -13.57 -0.96
CA PRO A 200 0.97 -13.38 0.08
C PRO A 200 0.23 -12.05 -0.09
N ILE A 201 -1.10 -12.06 -0.01
CA ILE A 201 -1.92 -10.85 -0.13
C ILE A 201 -2.33 -10.36 1.27
N CYS A 202 -2.23 -9.05 1.51
CA CYS A 202 -2.65 -8.40 2.75
C CYS A 202 -3.64 -7.28 2.46
N THR A 203 -4.57 -7.03 3.39
CA THR A 203 -5.50 -5.89 3.37
C THR A 203 -6.06 -5.69 4.77
N GLY A 204 -6.64 -4.52 5.05
CA GLY A 204 -7.50 -4.34 6.22
C GLY A 204 -7.46 -2.96 6.88
N GLU A 205 -6.61 -2.05 6.42
CA GLU A 205 -6.42 -0.75 7.10
C GLU A 205 -7.69 0.11 7.14
N ASP A 206 -8.51 0.02 6.09
CA ASP A 206 -9.76 0.77 5.93
C ASP A 206 -10.99 0.04 6.48
N ILE A 207 -10.83 -1.15 7.05
CA ILE A 207 -11.94 -1.96 7.53
C ILE A 207 -12.28 -1.59 8.97
N TYR A 208 -13.57 -1.46 9.24
CA TYR A 208 -14.11 -1.23 10.57
C TYR A 208 -15.19 -2.26 10.90
N LEU A 209 -15.31 -2.57 12.19
CA LEU A 209 -16.20 -3.60 12.75
C LEU A 209 -15.85 -5.03 12.28
N LYS A 210 -16.22 -6.03 13.09
CA LYS A 210 -15.90 -7.44 12.79
C LYS A 210 -16.60 -7.94 11.52
N GLU A 211 -17.77 -7.40 11.23
CA GLU A 211 -18.60 -7.75 10.07
C GLU A 211 -17.92 -7.37 8.76
N GLY A 212 -17.05 -6.35 8.77
CA GLY A 212 -16.23 -5.99 7.60
C GLY A 212 -15.09 -6.98 7.34
N PHE A 213 -14.52 -7.56 8.40
CA PHE A 213 -13.44 -8.56 8.29
C PHE A 213 -13.96 -9.97 8.00
N GLU A 214 -15.16 -10.31 8.48
CA GLU A 214 -15.70 -11.68 8.39
C GLU A 214 -15.73 -12.26 6.96
N PRO A 215 -16.13 -11.53 5.91
CA PRO A 215 -16.12 -12.06 4.54
C PRO A 215 -14.72 -12.22 3.94
N LEU A 216 -13.68 -11.61 4.51
CA LEU A 216 -12.29 -11.78 4.07
C LEU A 216 -11.61 -13.00 4.72
N LEU A 217 -12.08 -13.40 5.91
CA LEU A 217 -11.48 -14.48 6.70
C LEU A 217 -12.11 -15.85 6.47
N ARG A 218 -13.22 -15.92 5.72
CA ARG A 218 -13.98 -17.13 5.40
C ARG A 218 -13.68 -17.64 4.00
#